data_AF-A0A2T9VE54-F1
#
_entry.id   AF-A0A2T9VE54-F1
#
_cell.length_a   1.000
_cell.length_b   1.000
_cell.length_c   1.000
_cell.angle_alpha   90.00
_cell.angle_beta   90.00
_cell.angle_gamma   90.00
#
_symmetry.space_group_name_H-M   'P 1'
#
loop_
_entity.id
_entity.type
_entity.pdbx_description
1 polymer ?
#
loop_
_entity_poly.entity_id
_entity_poly.type
_entity_poly.pdbx_seq_one_letter_code
_entity_poly.pdbx_strand_id
1 'polypeptide(L)'
;MDKITAIGLHASQQAMLDRMRNVAAVAASGSTGDAGFIAPGASLSGVTGTRDLSFSQVLNNAIDNVDALQHSAGAKQKAIELGQSDDLAGAMIESQKASVAFSAMMQVRNKLTTALDEVMNTPL
;
A
#
# COMPACT_ATOMS: atom_id res chain seq x y z
N MET A 1 -40.90 -6.84 -42.29
CA MET A 1 -40.53 -6.62 -40.88
C MET A 1 -39.16 -7.25 -40.62
N ASP A 2 -38.10 -6.75 -41.26
CA ASP A 2 -36.75 -7.34 -41.11
C ASP A 2 -35.64 -6.26 -41.22
N LYS A 3 -35.82 -5.16 -40.48
CA LYS A 3 -34.78 -4.12 -40.34
C LYS A 3 -34.52 -3.71 -38.89
N ILE A 4 -35.22 -4.29 -37.92
CA ILE A 4 -35.14 -3.91 -36.50
C ILE A 4 -34.16 -4.82 -35.74
N THR A 5 -33.89 -6.04 -36.23
CA THR A 5 -32.98 -7.00 -35.57
C THR A 5 -31.48 -6.76 -35.88
N ALA A 6 -31.14 -6.10 -36.99
CA ALA A 6 -29.75 -5.81 -37.35
C ALA A 6 -29.10 -4.66 -36.53
N ILE A 7 -29.91 -3.89 -35.80
CA ILE A 7 -29.45 -2.72 -35.02
C ILE A 7 -29.01 -3.11 -33.59
N GLY A 8 -29.44 -4.29 -33.08
CA GLY A 8 -29.10 -4.75 -31.74
C GLY A 8 -27.69 -5.34 -31.59
N LEU A 9 -27.16 -5.99 -32.63
CA LEU A 9 -25.86 -6.68 -32.58
C LEU A 9 -24.65 -5.74 -32.78
N HIS A 10 -24.88 -4.56 -33.37
CA HIS A 10 -23.85 -3.55 -33.59
C HIS A 10 -23.74 -2.58 -32.41
N ALA A 11 -24.84 -2.35 -31.68
CA ALA A 11 -24.88 -1.51 -30.48
C ALA A 11 -24.00 -2.06 -29.34
N SER A 12 -23.92 -3.39 -29.18
CA SER A 12 -23.07 -4.03 -28.17
C SER A 12 -21.57 -3.99 -28.54
N GLN A 13 -21.23 -4.05 -29.83
CA GLN A 13 -19.86 -3.81 -30.30
C GLN A 13 -19.43 -2.35 -30.11
N GLN A 14 -20.34 -1.40 -30.33
CA GLN A 14 -20.08 0.02 -30.05
C GLN A 14 -19.92 0.30 -28.56
N ALA A 15 -20.70 -0.36 -27.69
CA ALA A 15 -20.54 -0.27 -26.23
C ALA A 15 -19.19 -0.84 -25.74
N MET A 16 -18.64 -1.85 -26.42
CA MET A 16 -17.33 -2.42 -26.09
C MET A 16 -16.18 -1.45 -26.44
N LEU A 17 -16.29 -0.73 -27.56
CA LEU A 17 -15.31 0.30 -27.95
C LEU A 17 -15.35 1.53 -27.03
N ASP A 18 -16.54 1.94 -26.58
CA ASP A 18 -16.69 3.00 -25.58
C ASP A 18 -16.09 2.59 -24.22
N ARG A 19 -16.28 1.31 -23.85
CA ARG A 19 -15.68 0.75 -22.64
C ARG A 19 -14.15 0.69 -22.70
N MET A 20 -13.56 0.35 -23.85
CA MET A 20 -12.10 0.42 -24.01
C MET A 20 -11.57 1.86 -23.93
N ARG A 21 -12.32 2.83 -24.45
CA ARG A 21 -11.92 4.25 -24.43
C ARG A 21 -11.98 4.84 -23.02
N ASN A 22 -12.98 4.47 -22.22
CA ASN A 22 -13.04 4.84 -20.81
C ASN A 22 -11.98 4.16 -19.94
N VAL A 23 -11.65 2.89 -20.21
CA VAL A 23 -10.56 2.18 -19.50
C VAL A 23 -9.19 2.80 -19.82
N ALA A 24 -8.96 3.19 -21.08
CA ALA A 24 -7.74 3.90 -21.46
C ALA A 24 -7.64 5.31 -20.81
N ALA A 25 -8.76 6.02 -20.64
CA ALA A 25 -8.79 7.32 -19.97
C ALA A 25 -8.54 7.22 -18.46
N VAL A 26 -9.01 6.16 -17.80
CA VAL A 26 -8.72 5.86 -16.38
C VAL A 26 -7.27 5.42 -16.17
N ALA A 27 -6.67 4.71 -17.13
CA ALA A 27 -5.25 4.32 -17.04
C ALA A 27 -4.29 5.50 -17.32
N ALA A 28 -4.65 6.41 -18.23
CA ALA A 28 -3.86 7.62 -18.52
C ALA A 28 -4.02 8.71 -17.46
N SER A 29 -5.18 8.75 -16.79
CA SER A 29 -5.41 9.57 -15.60
C SER A 29 -4.93 8.80 -14.37
N GLY A 30 -3.60 8.65 -14.25
CA GLY A 30 -2.93 8.05 -13.10
C GLY A 30 -3.08 8.87 -11.82
N SER A 31 -4.32 9.11 -11.38
CA SER A 31 -4.64 9.44 -9.99
C SER A 31 -5.06 8.15 -9.30
N THR A 32 -4.14 7.19 -9.25
CA THR A 32 -4.15 6.20 -8.17
C THR A 32 -4.10 7.02 -6.89
N GLY A 33 -5.21 7.00 -6.16
CA GLY A 33 -5.40 7.79 -4.96
C GLY A 33 -4.23 7.67 -4.00
N ASP A 34 -4.03 8.76 -3.28
CA ASP A 34 -3.29 8.93 -2.04
C ASP A 34 -3.47 7.75 -1.07
N ALA A 35 -2.84 6.62 -1.37
CA ALA A 35 -2.46 5.61 -0.42
C ALA A 35 -0.98 5.90 -0.20
N GLY A 36 -0.69 6.66 0.85
CA GLY A 36 0.65 7.06 1.29
C GLY A 36 1.58 5.86 1.40
N PHE A 37 2.15 5.48 0.26
CA PHE A 37 3.28 4.59 0.14
C PHE A 37 4.51 5.47 0.26
N ILE A 38 5.07 5.49 1.46
CA ILE A 38 6.39 6.08 1.69
C ILE A 38 7.40 5.14 1.03
N ALA A 39 7.62 5.31 -0.26
CA ALA A 39 8.75 4.71 -0.96
C ALA A 39 10.04 5.30 -0.35
N PRO A 40 10.99 4.48 0.13
CA PRO A 40 12.29 4.98 0.53
C PRO A 40 13.07 5.35 -0.75
N GLY A 41 13.00 6.62 -1.16
CA GLY A 41 13.78 7.15 -2.28
C GLY A 41 13.09 8.16 -3.20
N ALA A 42 11.80 8.46 -3.01
CA ALA A 42 11.14 9.53 -3.77
C ALA A 42 11.23 10.85 -2.98
N SER A 43 11.99 11.80 -3.54
CA SER A 43 12.23 13.13 -3.00
C SER A 43 10.92 13.85 -2.66
N LEU A 44 10.65 14.00 -1.35
CA LEU A 44 9.61 14.87 -0.81
C LEU A 44 10.07 16.34 -0.95
N SER A 45 10.02 16.87 -2.17
CA SER A 45 10.11 18.32 -2.39
C SER A 45 8.82 18.97 -1.92
N GLY A 46 8.76 19.34 -0.63
CA GLY A 46 7.60 20.03 -0.08
C GLY A 46 7.56 20.27 1.44
N VAL A 47 8.51 19.76 2.23
CA VAL A 47 8.59 20.08 3.67
C VAL A 47 9.80 20.98 3.92
N THR A 48 9.59 22.29 3.77
CA THR A 48 10.47 23.31 4.35
C THR A 48 10.25 23.29 5.87
N GLY A 49 11.08 22.50 6.54
CA GLY A 49 11.01 22.31 7.99
C GLY A 49 11.82 21.10 8.40
N THR A 50 13.11 21.09 8.09
CA THR A 50 14.07 20.12 8.62
C THR A 50 14.20 20.34 10.13
N ARG A 51 13.23 19.84 10.90
CA ARG A 51 13.62 19.17 12.13
C ARG A 51 14.31 17.92 11.64
N ASP A 52 15.59 17.77 11.97
CA ASP A 52 16.32 16.52 11.76
C ASP A 52 15.49 15.38 12.33
N LEU A 53 14.68 14.74 11.47
CA LEU A 53 13.99 13.52 11.82
C LEU A 53 15.11 12.51 12.00
N SER A 54 15.48 12.28 13.26
CA SER A 54 16.57 11.38 13.57
C SER A 54 16.20 10.02 13.03
N PHE A 55 17.11 9.41 12.27
CA PHE A 55 16.91 8.07 11.76
C PHE A 55 16.49 7.08 12.87
N SER A 56 17.04 7.25 14.07
CA SER A 56 16.65 6.47 15.27
C SER A 56 15.19 6.69 15.65
N GLN A 57 14.66 7.91 15.54
CA GLN A 57 13.24 8.18 15.77
C GLN A 57 12.37 7.51 14.72
N VAL A 58 12.75 7.52 13.45
CA VAL A 58 11.99 6.85 12.38
C VAL A 58 11.99 5.34 12.58
N LEU A 59 13.14 4.76 12.95
CA LEU A 59 13.25 3.34 13.25
C LEU A 59 12.41 2.94 14.47
N ASN A 60 12.49 3.69 15.56
CA ASN A 60 11.66 3.45 16.76
C ASN A 60 10.17 3.53 16.42
N ASN A 61 9.76 4.58 15.69
CA ASN A 61 8.37 4.71 15.23
C ASN A 61 7.95 3.53 14.34
N ALA A 62 8.83 3.02 13.47
CA ALA A 62 8.52 1.85 12.68
C ALA A 62 8.28 0.62 13.58
N ILE A 63 9.14 0.40 14.59
CA ILE A 63 9.05 -0.70 15.58
C ILE A 63 7.72 -0.64 16.31
N ASP A 64 7.39 0.53 16.86
CA ASP A 64 6.13 0.77 17.55
C ASP A 64 4.92 0.51 16.63
N ASN A 65 5.02 0.88 15.35
CA ASN A 65 3.95 0.68 14.39
C ASN A 65 3.72 -0.81 14.05
N VAL A 66 4.80 -1.60 13.94
CA VAL A 66 4.69 -3.05 13.71
C VAL A 66 4.14 -3.78 14.94
N ASP A 67 4.50 -3.35 16.15
CA ASP A 67 3.92 -3.88 17.38
C ASP A 67 2.42 -3.55 17.47
N ALA A 68 2.05 -2.30 17.21
CA ALA A 68 0.66 -1.86 17.17
C ALA A 68 -0.17 -2.62 16.11
N LEU A 69 0.39 -2.86 14.91
CA LEU A 69 -0.26 -3.64 13.85
C LEU A 69 -0.47 -5.10 14.27
N GLN A 70 0.50 -5.74 14.93
CA GLN A 70 0.37 -7.10 15.45
C GLN A 70 -0.71 -7.19 16.53
N HIS A 71 -0.72 -6.24 17.47
CA HIS A 71 -1.71 -6.20 18.55
C HIS A 71 -3.13 -5.97 18.01
N SER A 72 -3.27 -5.03 17.05
CA SER A 72 -4.53 -4.73 16.38
C SER A 72 -5.06 -5.94 15.60
N ALA A 73 -4.20 -6.61 14.82
CA ALA A 73 -4.58 -7.81 14.07
C ALA A 73 -5.03 -8.94 15.01
N GLY A 74 -4.30 -9.19 16.10
CA GLY A 74 -4.66 -10.20 17.10
C GLY A 74 -5.99 -9.88 17.81
N ALA A 75 -6.21 -8.62 18.17
CA ALA A 75 -7.48 -8.18 18.78
C ALA A 75 -8.66 -8.35 17.82
N LYS A 76 -8.49 -8.01 16.53
CA LYS A 76 -9.51 -8.19 15.50
C LYS A 76 -9.80 -9.67 15.22
N GLN A 77 -8.78 -10.51 15.11
CA GLN A 77 -8.96 -11.96 14.97
C GLN A 77 -9.73 -12.55 16.14
N LYS A 78 -9.35 -12.19 17.37
CA LYS A 78 -10.03 -12.66 18.58
C LYS A 78 -11.49 -12.20 18.66
N ALA A 79 -11.78 -10.97 18.26
CA ALA A 79 -13.15 -10.45 18.21
C ALA A 79 -14.03 -11.21 17.22
N ILE A 80 -13.46 -11.68 16.10
CA ILE A 80 -14.16 -12.53 15.12
C ILE A 80 -14.36 -13.94 15.66
N GLU A 81 -13.35 -14.55 16.27
CA GLU A 81 -13.45 -15.88 16.89
C GLU A 81 -14.53 -15.93 17.99
N LEU A 82 -14.71 -14.82 18.71
CA LEU A 82 -15.72 -14.67 19.75
C LEU A 82 -17.12 -14.31 19.19
N GLY A 83 -17.27 -14.15 17.86
CA GLY A 83 -18.52 -13.75 17.23
C GLY A 83 -18.95 -12.32 17.54
N GLN A 84 -18.05 -11.47 18.05
CA GLN A 84 -18.31 -10.07 18.38
C GLN A 84 -18.21 -9.14 17.15
N SER A 85 -17.67 -9.63 16.04
CA SER A 85 -17.53 -8.86 14.79
C SER A 85 -17.63 -9.77 13.57
N ASP A 86 -18.42 -9.36 12.57
CA ASP A 86 -18.56 -10.04 11.27
C ASP A 86 -17.58 -9.49 10.21
N ASP A 87 -16.70 -8.56 10.61
CA ASP A 87 -15.76 -7.87 9.72
C ASP A 87 -14.50 -8.71 9.42
N LEU A 88 -14.71 -9.90 8.84
CA LEU A 88 -13.63 -10.77 8.37
C LEU A 88 -12.78 -10.09 7.30
N ALA A 89 -13.40 -9.29 6.43
CA ALA A 89 -12.71 -8.53 5.40
C ALA A 89 -11.73 -7.50 5.99
N GLY A 90 -12.15 -6.74 7.01
CA GLY A 90 -11.30 -5.78 7.69
C GLY A 90 -10.15 -6.43 8.47
N ALA A 91 -10.37 -7.60 9.08
CA ALA A 91 -9.30 -8.37 9.71
C ALA A 91 -8.28 -8.89 8.69
N MET A 92 -8.73 -9.40 7.53
CA MET A 92 -7.83 -9.84 6.46
C MET A 92 -7.00 -8.69 5.89
N ILE A 93 -7.60 -7.52 5.68
CA ILE A 93 -6.89 -6.32 5.22
C ILE A 93 -5.84 -5.89 6.25
N GLU A 94 -6.18 -5.90 7.55
CA GLU A 94 -5.22 -5.57 8.61
C GLU A 94 -4.05 -6.57 8.65
N SER A 95 -4.31 -7.87 8.52
CA SER A 95 -3.25 -8.90 8.43
C SER A 95 -2.36 -8.70 7.20
N GLN A 96 -2.92 -8.32 6.05
CA GLN A 96 -2.13 -7.99 4.85
C GLN A 96 -1.28 -6.74 5.07
N LYS A 97 -1.84 -5.70 5.70
CA LYS A 97 -1.10 -4.49 6.06
C LYS A 97 0.06 -4.78 7.01
N ALA A 98 -0.16 -5.60 8.03
CA ALA A 98 0.87 -6.05 8.96
C ALA A 98 2.00 -6.82 8.24
N SER A 99 1.64 -7.72 7.31
CA SER A 99 2.61 -8.51 6.53
C SER A 99 3.50 -7.65 5.64
N VAL A 100 2.90 -6.63 4.98
CA VAL A 100 3.63 -5.68 4.13
C VAL A 100 4.55 -4.78 4.99
N ALA A 101 4.04 -4.26 6.11
CA ALA A 101 4.83 -3.44 7.03
C ALA A 101 6.03 -4.21 7.61
N PHE A 102 5.82 -5.47 8.02
CA PHE A 102 6.90 -6.35 8.48
C PHE A 102 7.98 -6.58 7.40
N SER A 103 7.56 -6.82 6.16
CA SER A 103 8.48 -7.04 5.03
C SER A 103 9.32 -5.80 4.75
N ALA A 104 8.72 -4.61 4.78
CA ALA A 104 9.44 -3.34 4.65
C ALA A 104 10.45 -3.16 5.79
N MET A 105 10.10 -3.57 7.00
CA MET A 105 11.00 -3.50 8.15
C MET A 105 12.23 -4.37 8.03
N MET A 106 12.09 -5.59 7.52
CA MET A 106 13.24 -6.46 7.27
C MET A 106 14.22 -5.81 6.28
N GLN A 107 13.73 -5.06 5.29
CA GLN A 107 14.58 -4.31 4.37
C GLN A 107 15.32 -3.18 5.08
N VAL A 108 14.65 -2.45 5.98
CA VAL A 108 15.27 -1.39 6.80
C VAL A 108 16.32 -1.99 7.74
N ARG A 109 16.02 -3.11 8.40
CA ARG A 109 16.97 -3.86 9.25
C ARG A 109 18.22 -4.26 8.46
N ASN A 110 18.03 -4.85 7.29
CA ASN A 110 19.16 -5.31 6.47
C ASN A 110 20.02 -4.12 6.01
N LYS A 111 19.39 -3.02 5.58
CA LYS A 111 20.11 -1.78 5.22
C LYS A 111 20.87 -1.18 6.40
N LEU A 112 20.32 -1.26 7.61
CA LEU A 112 20.99 -0.77 8.81
C LEU A 112 22.20 -1.59 9.20
N THR A 113 22.08 -2.92 9.14
CA THR A 113 23.23 -3.80 9.37
C THR A 113 24.33 -3.51 8.36
N THR A 114 24.00 -3.37 7.07
CA THR A 114 24.98 -3.00 6.05
C THR A 114 25.60 -1.64 6.29
N ALA A 115 24.82 -0.62 6.67
CA ALA A 115 25.35 0.71 6.97
C ALA A 115 26.27 0.71 8.20
N LEU A 116 25.94 -0.10 9.22
CA LEU A 116 26.81 -0.31 10.38
C LEU A 116 28.11 -1.03 9.98
N ASP A 117 28.01 -2.09 9.18
CA ASP A 117 29.17 -2.81 8.65
C ASP A 117 30.05 -1.91 7.78
N GLU A 118 29.47 -0.98 7.02
CA GLU A 118 30.17 -0.01 6.16
C GLU A 118 30.90 1.07 7.00
N VAL A 119 30.30 1.53 8.10
CA VAL A 119 30.96 2.42 9.07
C VAL A 119 32.09 1.70 9.82
N MET A 120 31.96 0.40 10.10
CA MET A 120 33.02 -0.39 10.74
C MET A 120 34.15 -0.78 9.77
N ASN A 121 33.82 -1.01 8.49
CA ASN A 121 34.79 -1.35 7.43
C ASN A 121 35.33 -0.13 6.67
N THR A 122 35.02 1.08 7.10
CA THR A 122 35.77 2.28 6.71
C THR A 122 36.90 2.48 7.72
N PRO A 123 38.08 1.85 7.54
CA PRO A 123 39.24 2.21 8.34
C PRO A 123 39.57 3.68 8.07
N LEU A 124 40.02 4.36 9.13
CA LEU A 124 40.75 5.63 9.03
C LEU A 124 41.90 5.53 8.04
#